data_AF-A0A2Z6MM13-F1
#
_entry.id   AF-A0A2Z6MM13-F1
#
_cell.length_a   1.000
_cell.length_b   1.000
_cell.length_c   1.000
_cell.angle_alpha   90.00
_cell.angle_beta   90.00
_cell.angle_gamma   90.00
#
_symmetry.space_group_name_H-M   'P 1'
#
loop_
_entity.id
_entity.type
_entity.pdbx_description
1 polymer ?
#
loop_
_entity_poly.entity_id
_entity_poly.type
_entity_poly.pdbx_seq_one_letter_code
_entity_poly.pdbx_strand_id
1 'polypeptide(L)'
;MLLWCIWHNLNDKLWNDNVQMPRQIGRHAFDAWNDWYSVHKLQSNNVCGTTETDLVRWEKPTLDWVKCNVDVAFVSGSERTSMGLCFRDNNGHFMADMTQWQQTVISSVEGETWALLLAMEEARYRGLDRVQFESDLKVLIEAIHMKRRGNSEFLSIVHDILSLMSSFINFEVKFVRRQANLVAHTLTRAANSWASFHRFENIPFCIERLVFNEMQ
;
A
#
# COMPACT_ATOMS: atom_id res chain seq x y z
N MET A 1 -2.36 6.17 15.08
CA MET A 1 -1.59 6.61 16.26
C MET A 1 -2.33 7.61 17.14
N LEU A 2 -2.79 8.77 16.66
CA LEU A 2 -3.49 9.76 17.51
C LEU A 2 -4.71 9.20 18.27
N LEU A 3 -5.60 8.47 17.59
CA LEU A 3 -6.77 7.84 18.23
C LEU A 3 -6.38 6.79 19.28
N TRP A 4 -5.29 6.06 19.05
CA TRP A 4 -4.73 5.13 20.03
C TRP A 4 -4.18 5.89 21.25
N CYS A 5 -3.45 7.00 21.05
CA CYS A 5 -2.96 7.83 22.15
C CYS A 5 -4.10 8.46 22.97
N ILE A 6 -5.19 8.87 22.31
CA ILE A 6 -6.39 9.38 22.98
C ILE A 6 -7.06 8.27 23.80
N TRP A 7 -7.30 7.10 23.19
CA TRP A 7 -7.87 5.94 23.87
C TRP A 7 -7.01 5.50 25.07
N HIS A 8 -5.69 5.46 24.88
CA HIS A 8 -4.74 5.09 25.92
C HIS A 8 -4.78 6.09 27.08
N ASN A 9 -4.79 7.40 26.81
CA ASN A 9 -4.91 8.42 27.86
C ASN A 9 -6.25 8.36 28.61
N LEU A 10 -7.34 8.03 27.91
CA LEU A 10 -8.66 7.84 28.55
C LEU A 10 -8.67 6.62 29.48
N ASN A 11 -8.01 5.53 29.09
CA ASN A 11 -7.85 4.36 29.94
C ASN A 11 -6.90 4.61 31.11
N ASP A 12 -5.79 5.31 30.88
CA ASP A 12 -4.81 5.60 31.96
C ASP A 12 -5.44 6.50 33.03
N LYS A 13 -6.33 7.41 32.63
CA LYS A 13 -7.18 8.16 33.56
C LYS A 13 -8.11 7.25 34.35
N LEU A 14 -8.78 6.31 33.69
CA LEU A 14 -9.79 5.45 34.33
C LEU A 14 -9.16 4.48 35.35
N TRP A 15 -8.00 3.91 35.02
CA TRP A 15 -7.40 2.82 35.77
C TRP A 15 -6.28 3.27 36.72
N ASN A 16 -5.58 4.36 36.40
CA ASN A 16 -4.40 4.83 37.14
C ASN A 16 -4.51 6.28 37.64
N ASP A 17 -5.66 6.94 37.42
CA ASP A 17 -5.92 8.37 37.70
C ASP A 17 -4.85 9.31 37.11
N ASN A 18 -4.21 8.89 36.02
CA ASN A 18 -3.15 9.62 35.36
C ASN A 18 -3.68 10.27 34.08
N VAL A 19 -3.45 11.57 33.90
CA VAL A 19 -3.96 12.33 32.76
C VAL A 19 -2.84 13.12 32.10
N GLN A 20 -2.52 12.78 30.87
CA GLN A 20 -1.64 13.59 30.04
C GLN A 20 -2.40 14.75 29.40
N MET A 21 -1.71 15.88 29.26
CA MET A 21 -2.26 17.05 28.58
C MET A 21 -2.50 16.76 27.09
N PRO A 22 -3.56 17.30 26.46
CA PRO A 22 -3.84 17.08 25.03
C PRO A 22 -2.66 17.39 24.10
N ARG A 23 -1.84 18.40 24.44
CA ARG A 23 -0.60 18.73 23.73
C ARG A 23 0.44 17.60 23.80
N GLN A 24 0.55 16.91 24.94
CA GLN A 24 1.47 15.78 25.11
C GLN A 24 0.98 14.56 24.32
N ILE A 25 -0.33 14.30 24.30
CA ILE A 25 -0.94 13.25 23.47
C ILE A 25 -0.64 13.49 21.99
N GLY A 26 -0.84 14.72 21.51
CA GLY A 26 -0.52 15.10 20.14
C GLY A 26 0.97 14.95 19.82
N ARG A 27 1.84 15.35 20.75
CA ARG A 27 3.29 15.20 20.61
C ARG A 27 3.72 13.73 20.59
N HIS A 28 3.18 12.89 21.48
CA HIS A 28 3.44 11.45 21.49
C HIS A 28 2.95 10.78 20.21
N ALA A 29 1.78 11.14 19.70
CA ALA A 29 1.28 10.63 18.44
C ALA A 29 2.19 11.01 17.26
N PHE A 30 2.73 12.22 17.28
CA PHE A 30 3.67 12.73 16.27
C PHE A 30 5.06 12.10 16.39
N ASP A 31 5.57 11.93 17.61
CA ASP A 31 6.87 11.31 17.86
C ASP A 31 6.82 9.82 17.50
N ALA A 32 5.78 9.09 17.90
CA ALA A 32 5.57 7.70 17.48
C ALA A 32 5.45 7.56 15.95
N TRP A 33 4.82 8.54 15.30
CA TRP A 33 4.77 8.62 13.84
C TRP A 33 6.16 8.81 13.22
N ASN A 34 6.95 9.74 13.75
CA ASN A 34 8.31 10.03 13.28
C ASN A 34 9.28 8.87 13.54
N ASP A 35 9.17 8.22 14.70
CA ASP A 35 9.98 7.05 15.05
C ASP A 35 9.71 5.91 14.07
N TRP A 36 8.43 5.62 13.83
CA TRP A 36 8.03 4.66 12.81
C TRP A 36 8.61 5.03 11.44
N TYR A 37 8.42 6.29 11.00
CA TYR A 37 8.91 6.77 9.71
C TYR A 37 10.43 6.67 9.57
N SER A 38 11.19 7.06 10.60
CA SER A 38 12.65 7.07 10.58
C SER A 38 13.25 5.67 10.43
N VAL A 39 12.70 4.67 11.12
CA VAL A 39 13.10 3.26 10.98
C VAL A 39 12.86 2.74 9.56
N HIS A 40 11.77 3.18 8.93
CA HIS A 40 11.39 2.71 7.60
C HIS A 40 12.20 3.39 6.49
N LYS A 41 12.59 4.66 6.70
CA LYS A 41 13.56 5.36 5.85
C LYS A 41 14.95 4.71 5.88
N LEU A 42 15.40 4.24 7.05
CA LEU A 42 16.71 3.57 7.20
C LEU A 42 16.75 2.20 6.51
N GLN A 43 15.65 1.44 6.52
CA GLN A 43 15.56 0.18 5.78
C GLN A 43 15.62 0.39 4.25
N SER A 44 15.12 1.52 3.74
CA SER A 44 15.24 1.90 2.33
C SER A 44 16.67 2.27 1.93
N ASN A 45 17.51 2.74 2.87
CA ASN A 45 18.86 3.26 2.58
C ASN A 45 19.98 2.22 2.77
N ASN A 46 19.70 1.04 3.32
CA ASN A 46 20.71 -0.01 3.54
C ASN A 46 21.14 -0.78 2.27
N VAL A 47 20.69 -0.35 1.09
CA VAL A 47 21.30 -0.75 -0.19
C VAL A 47 22.22 0.37 -0.64
N CYS A 48 23.36 0.54 0.03
CA CYS A 48 24.41 1.46 -0.41
C CYS A 48 25.71 0.68 -0.61
N GLY A 49 25.84 0.10 -1.80
CA GLY A 49 27.12 -0.22 -2.43
C GLY A 49 27.23 0.65 -3.68
N THR A 50 28.18 1.57 -3.67
CA THR A 50 28.53 2.53 -4.73
C THR A 50 28.44 1.96 -6.15
N THR A 51 27.44 2.40 -6.89
CA THR A 51 27.42 2.61 -8.34
C THR A 51 26.34 3.66 -8.61
N GLU A 52 26.58 4.62 -9.51
CA GLU A 52 25.51 5.47 -10.07
C GLU A 52 24.48 4.54 -10.71
N THR A 53 23.53 4.09 -9.91
CA THR A 53 22.40 3.30 -10.36
C THR A 53 21.34 4.32 -10.72
N ASP A 54 20.84 4.24 -11.97
CA ASP A 54 19.66 4.98 -12.41
C ASP A 54 18.66 5.03 -11.25
N LEU A 55 18.35 6.24 -10.78
CA LEU A 55 17.40 6.43 -9.70
C LEU A 55 16.06 5.89 -10.19
N VAL A 56 15.72 4.67 -9.79
CA VAL A 56 14.46 4.04 -10.18
C VAL A 56 13.35 4.79 -9.45
N ARG A 57 12.59 5.57 -10.23
CA ARG A 57 11.47 6.38 -9.75
C ARG A 57 10.18 5.89 -10.37
N TRP A 58 9.08 6.21 -9.70
CA TRP A 58 7.76 6.02 -10.27
C TRP A 58 7.60 6.88 -11.53
N GLU A 59 6.94 6.33 -12.55
CA GLU A 59 6.69 7.00 -13.82
C GLU A 59 5.19 7.21 -14.04
N LYS A 60 4.83 8.36 -14.60
CA LYS A 60 3.44 8.67 -14.95
C LYS A 60 2.92 7.70 -16.01
N PRO A 61 1.64 7.29 -15.94
CA PRO A 61 1.06 6.51 -17.01
C PRO A 61 0.85 7.37 -18.26
N THR A 62 0.54 6.72 -19.38
CA THR A 62 0.15 7.39 -20.63
C THR A 62 -1.09 8.26 -20.46
N LEU A 63 -1.30 9.21 -21.37
CA LEU A 63 -2.48 10.08 -21.36
C LEU A 63 -3.78 9.25 -21.26
N ASP A 64 -4.72 9.70 -20.43
CA ASP A 64 -6.03 9.06 -20.16
C ASP A 64 -5.97 7.70 -19.44
N TRP A 65 -4.81 7.33 -18.89
CA TRP A 65 -4.67 6.16 -18.05
C TRP A 65 -4.52 6.55 -16.58
N VAL A 66 -5.11 5.73 -15.71
CA VAL A 66 -4.86 5.75 -14.27
C VAL A 66 -3.80 4.70 -13.97
N LYS A 67 -2.91 4.99 -13.03
CA LYS A 67 -1.94 4.03 -12.51
C LYS A 67 -2.29 3.66 -11.07
N CYS A 68 -2.30 2.37 -10.78
CA CYS A 68 -2.57 1.84 -9.45
C CYS A 68 -1.35 1.06 -8.95
N ASN A 69 -0.71 1.57 -7.91
CA ASN A 69 0.37 0.85 -7.21
C ASN A 69 -0.24 -0.03 -6.12
N VAL A 70 0.17 -1.29 -6.01
CA VAL A 70 -0.26 -2.22 -4.96
C VAL A 70 0.94 -2.77 -4.19
N ASP A 71 0.76 -3.06 -2.91
CA ASP A 71 1.78 -3.73 -2.09
C ASP A 71 1.09 -4.49 -0.93
N VAL A 72 1.86 -5.36 -0.27
CA VAL A 72 1.51 -6.04 0.98
C VAL A 72 2.61 -5.89 2.04
N ALA A 73 2.21 -5.73 3.29
CA ALA A 73 3.11 -5.76 4.43
C ALA A 73 2.68 -6.79 5.48
N PHE A 74 3.68 -7.35 6.14
CA PHE A 74 3.56 -8.31 7.23
C PHE A 74 4.21 -7.70 8.47
N VAL A 75 3.48 -7.67 9.59
CA VAL A 75 4.04 -7.21 10.87
C VAL A 75 4.35 -8.42 11.73
N SER A 76 5.63 -8.69 11.93
CA SER A 76 6.11 -9.77 12.81
C SER A 76 5.48 -9.66 14.19
N GLY A 77 4.94 -10.78 14.69
CA GLY A 77 4.29 -10.84 16.01
C GLY A 77 2.84 -10.32 16.07
N SER A 78 2.31 -9.74 14.99
CA SER A 78 0.90 -9.30 14.95
C SER A 78 -0.05 -10.31 14.31
N GLU A 79 0.50 -11.30 13.60
CA GLU A 79 -0.25 -12.24 12.74
C GLU A 79 -1.19 -11.55 11.72
N ARG A 80 -0.86 -10.30 11.35
CA ARG A 80 -1.62 -9.52 10.37
C ARG A 80 -0.91 -9.42 9.05
N THR A 81 -1.72 -9.51 8.00
CA THR A 81 -1.34 -9.10 6.66
C THR A 81 -2.13 -7.85 6.29
N SER A 82 -1.40 -6.80 5.90
CA SER A 82 -1.95 -5.52 5.48
C SER A 82 -1.69 -5.29 4.00
N MET A 83 -2.71 -4.92 3.25
CA MET A 83 -2.64 -4.56 1.84
C MET A 83 -2.92 -3.07 1.67
N GLY A 84 -2.34 -2.49 0.62
CA GLY A 84 -2.47 -1.07 0.31
C GLY A 84 -2.38 -0.86 -1.18
N LEU A 85 -3.20 0.06 -1.67
CA LEU A 85 -3.22 0.45 -3.06
C LEU A 85 -3.42 1.95 -3.21
N CYS A 86 -2.84 2.51 -4.26
CA CYS A 86 -2.85 3.94 -4.56
C CYS A 86 -3.09 4.20 -6.04
N PHE A 87 -4.19 4.89 -6.34
CA PHE A 87 -4.55 5.35 -7.68
C PHE A 87 -4.05 6.77 -7.93
N ARG A 88 -3.41 6.96 -9.08
CA ARG A 88 -2.93 8.25 -9.57
C ARG A 88 -3.30 8.48 -11.03
N ASP A 89 -3.61 9.72 -11.37
CA ASP A 89 -3.92 10.13 -12.74
C ASP A 89 -2.66 10.19 -13.63
N ASN A 90 -2.86 10.51 -14.90
CA ASN A 90 -1.80 10.71 -15.89
C ASN A 90 -0.87 11.91 -15.63
N ASN A 91 -1.27 12.84 -14.76
CA ASN A 91 -0.43 13.95 -14.31
C ASN A 91 0.38 13.57 -13.05
N GLY A 92 0.11 12.40 -12.46
CA GLY A 92 0.68 11.94 -11.20
C GLY A 92 -0.08 12.42 -9.97
N HIS A 93 -1.21 13.11 -10.14
CA HIS A 93 -2.03 13.52 -9.02
C HIS A 93 -2.69 12.31 -8.38
N PHE A 94 -2.76 12.37 -7.06
CA PHE A 94 -3.53 11.43 -6.27
C PHE A 94 -5.01 11.45 -6.67
N MET A 95 -5.58 10.26 -6.82
CA MET A 95 -7.01 10.08 -7.02
C MET A 95 -7.66 9.44 -5.79
N ALA A 96 -7.13 8.30 -5.35
CA ALA A 96 -7.67 7.55 -4.23
C ALA A 96 -6.69 6.52 -3.69
N ASP A 97 -6.82 6.19 -2.40
CA ASP A 97 -6.14 5.06 -1.78
C ASP A 97 -7.12 4.11 -1.12
N MET A 98 -6.67 2.88 -0.93
CA MET A 98 -7.35 1.93 -0.09
C MET A 98 -6.36 1.13 0.72
N THR A 99 -6.73 0.83 1.96
CA THR A 99 -5.99 -0.11 2.81
C THR A 99 -6.91 -1.09 3.47
N GLN A 100 -6.41 -2.32 3.58
CA GLN A 100 -7.09 -3.42 4.25
C GLN A 100 -6.08 -4.17 5.11
N TRP A 101 -6.57 -4.80 6.17
CA TRP A 101 -5.79 -5.80 6.88
C TRP A 101 -6.68 -6.96 7.30
N GLN A 102 -6.06 -8.12 7.46
CA GLN A 102 -6.72 -9.32 7.97
C GLN A 102 -5.87 -9.98 9.05
N GLN A 103 -6.53 -10.61 10.02
CA GLN A 103 -5.91 -11.33 11.13
C GLN A 103 -5.53 -12.76 10.70
N THR A 104 -4.79 -12.87 9.61
CA THR A 104 -4.30 -14.14 9.07
C THR A 104 -3.02 -13.86 8.31
N VAL A 105 -1.97 -14.60 8.65
CA VAL A 105 -0.71 -14.56 7.91
C VAL A 105 -0.87 -15.37 6.63
N ILE A 106 -0.96 -14.67 5.51
CA ILE A 106 -0.86 -15.26 4.17
C ILE A 106 0.57 -15.17 3.67
N SER A 107 0.94 -15.96 2.67
CA SER A 107 2.26 -15.83 2.07
C SER A 107 2.42 -14.48 1.37
N SER A 108 3.67 -14.01 1.20
CA SER A 108 3.97 -12.81 0.42
C SER A 108 3.34 -12.85 -0.98
N VAL A 109 3.41 -14.02 -1.62
CA VAL A 109 2.87 -14.22 -2.96
C VAL A 109 1.35 -14.12 -2.99
N GLU A 110 0.66 -14.79 -2.06
CA GLU A 110 -0.80 -14.69 -1.95
C GLU A 110 -1.24 -13.28 -1.58
N GLY A 111 -0.52 -12.59 -0.70
CA GLY A 111 -0.85 -11.25 -0.24
C GLY A 111 -0.75 -10.18 -1.32
N GLU A 112 0.32 -10.19 -2.12
CA GLU A 112 0.45 -9.33 -3.30
C GLU A 112 -0.63 -9.62 -4.34
N THR A 113 -0.91 -10.91 -4.57
CA THR A 113 -1.92 -11.32 -5.54
C THR A 113 -3.32 -10.87 -5.10
N TRP A 114 -3.61 -10.97 -3.81
CA TRP A 114 -4.86 -10.48 -3.23
C TRP A 114 -4.94 -8.96 -3.27
N ALA A 115 -3.85 -8.24 -2.97
CA ALA A 115 -3.79 -6.78 -3.08
C ALA A 115 -4.09 -6.30 -4.51
N LEU A 116 -3.56 -7.01 -5.52
CA LEU A 116 -3.85 -6.74 -6.93
C LEU A 116 -5.32 -6.99 -7.28
N LEU A 117 -5.88 -8.12 -6.84
CA LEU A 117 -7.30 -8.42 -7.05
C LEU A 117 -8.20 -7.34 -6.42
N LEU A 118 -7.91 -6.95 -5.18
CA LEU A 118 -8.60 -5.87 -4.48
C LEU A 118 -8.51 -4.53 -5.23
N ALA A 119 -7.37 -4.22 -5.83
CA ALA A 119 -7.20 -3.02 -6.64
C ALA A 119 -8.05 -3.04 -7.90
N MET A 120 -8.13 -4.17 -8.59
CA MET A 120 -9.00 -4.32 -9.78
C MET A 120 -10.47 -4.16 -9.41
N GLU A 121 -10.88 -4.73 -8.28
CA GLU A 121 -12.23 -4.60 -7.75
C GLU A 121 -12.58 -3.16 -7.35
N GLU A 122 -11.65 -2.45 -6.71
CA GLU A 122 -11.83 -1.05 -6.37
C GLU A 122 -11.86 -0.15 -7.62
N ALA A 123 -11.04 -0.44 -8.63
CA ALA A 123 -11.07 0.25 -9.92
C ALA A 123 -12.44 0.07 -10.61
N ARG A 124 -12.96 -1.16 -10.60
CA ARG A 124 -14.31 -1.48 -11.10
C ARG A 124 -15.38 -0.72 -10.34
N TYR A 125 -15.34 -0.72 -9.01
CA TYR A 125 -16.28 0.01 -8.15
C TYR A 125 -16.29 1.51 -8.47
N ARG A 126 -15.12 2.09 -8.77
CA ARG A 126 -14.95 3.51 -9.14
C ARG A 126 -15.30 3.81 -10.60
N GLY A 127 -15.62 2.82 -11.42
CA GLY A 127 -15.90 3.00 -12.84
C GLY A 127 -14.69 3.42 -13.66
N LEU A 128 -13.46 3.07 -13.22
CA LEU A 128 -12.24 3.35 -13.96
C LEU A 128 -12.10 2.35 -15.11
N ASP A 129 -12.05 2.85 -16.35
CA ASP A 129 -11.95 2.01 -17.55
C ASP A 129 -10.50 1.65 -17.89
N ARG A 130 -9.58 2.62 -17.86
CA ARG A 130 -8.17 2.48 -18.28
C ARG A 130 -7.23 2.53 -17.09
N VAL A 131 -6.78 1.36 -16.63
CA VAL A 131 -5.97 1.25 -15.42
C VAL A 131 -4.75 0.36 -15.63
N GLN A 132 -3.59 0.89 -15.28
CA GLN A 132 -2.33 0.15 -15.21
C GLN A 132 -2.00 -0.15 -13.75
N PHE A 133 -2.10 -1.42 -13.37
CA PHE A 133 -1.75 -1.91 -12.05
C PHE A 133 -0.27 -2.29 -11.97
N GLU A 134 0.41 -1.90 -10.90
CA GLU A 134 1.83 -2.16 -10.67
C GLU A 134 2.04 -2.88 -9.34
N SER A 135 2.78 -3.99 -9.38
CA SER A 135 3.25 -4.74 -8.20
C SER A 135 4.76 -4.96 -8.29
N ASP A 136 5.42 -5.02 -7.13
CA ASP A 136 6.85 -5.32 -7.02
C ASP A 136 7.18 -6.82 -6.99
N LEU A 137 6.16 -7.69 -7.15
CA LEU A 137 6.31 -9.14 -7.15
C LEU A 137 6.37 -9.73 -8.56
N LYS A 138 7.60 -9.91 -9.07
CA LYS A 138 7.83 -10.43 -10.44
C LYS A 138 7.15 -11.77 -10.72
N VAL A 139 7.09 -12.68 -9.74
CA VAL A 139 6.47 -14.01 -9.89
C VAL A 139 4.97 -13.90 -10.20
N LEU A 140 4.27 -12.94 -9.58
CA LEU A 140 2.87 -12.67 -9.85
C LEU A 140 2.67 -12.16 -11.29
N ILE A 141 3.46 -11.18 -11.69
CA ILE A 141 3.39 -10.57 -13.02
C ILE A 141 3.63 -11.63 -14.11
N GLU A 142 4.67 -12.47 -13.95
CA GLU A 142 4.96 -13.57 -14.86
C GLU A 142 3.82 -14.60 -14.92
N ALA A 143 3.21 -14.93 -13.78
CA ALA A 143 2.08 -15.86 -13.74
C ALA A 143 0.86 -15.34 -14.52
N ILE A 144 0.55 -14.04 -14.39
CA ILE A 144 -0.53 -13.37 -15.13
C ILE A 144 -0.21 -13.34 -16.63
N HIS A 145 0.97 -12.87 -17.03
CA HIS A 145 1.34 -12.74 -18.45
C HIS A 145 1.41 -14.09 -19.16
N MET A 146 1.91 -15.13 -18.48
CA MET A 146 1.93 -16.50 -19.00
C MET A 146 0.57 -17.22 -18.88
N LYS A 147 -0.44 -16.58 -18.29
CA LYS A 147 -1.76 -17.16 -18.01
C LYS A 147 -1.65 -18.53 -17.33
N ARG A 148 -0.74 -18.65 -16.35
CA ARG A 148 -0.45 -19.91 -15.66
C ARG A 148 -1.72 -20.44 -14.99
N ARG A 149 -1.84 -21.77 -14.97
CA ARG A 149 -2.95 -22.50 -14.32
C ARG A 149 -2.39 -23.51 -13.34
N GLY A 150 -3.15 -23.81 -12.29
CA GLY A 150 -2.83 -24.83 -11.30
C GLY A 150 -3.80 -24.80 -10.12
N ASN A 151 -3.53 -25.61 -9.10
CA ASN A 151 -4.45 -25.86 -7.98
C ASN A 151 -3.96 -25.26 -6.65
N SER A 152 -3.10 -24.24 -6.68
CA SER A 152 -2.69 -23.52 -5.47
C SER A 152 -3.58 -22.31 -5.22
N GLU A 153 -3.70 -21.86 -3.96
CA GLU A 153 -4.43 -20.64 -3.59
C GLU A 153 -3.97 -19.43 -4.41
N PHE A 154 -2.64 -19.24 -4.52
CA PHE A 154 -2.05 -18.24 -5.41
C PHE A 154 -2.59 -18.31 -6.84
N LEU A 155 -2.61 -19.49 -7.47
CA LEU A 155 -3.07 -19.64 -8.86
C LEU A 155 -4.59 -19.53 -8.98
N SER A 156 -5.34 -19.83 -7.91
CA SER A 156 -6.78 -19.56 -7.84
C SER A 156 -7.05 -18.05 -7.90
N ILE A 157 -6.33 -17.25 -7.11
CA ILE A 157 -6.48 -15.79 -7.14
C ILE A 157 -6.02 -15.21 -8.50
N VAL A 158 -4.93 -15.76 -9.08
CA VAL A 158 -4.50 -15.39 -10.45
C VAL A 158 -5.59 -15.71 -11.48
N HIS A 159 -6.34 -16.80 -11.32
CA HIS A 159 -7.46 -17.11 -12.20
C HIS A 159 -8.55 -16.04 -12.14
N ASP A 160 -8.90 -15.56 -10.95
CA ASP A 160 -9.88 -14.48 -10.76
C ASP A 160 -9.39 -13.16 -11.39
N ILE A 161 -8.10 -12.82 -11.22
CA ILE A 161 -7.47 -11.67 -11.87
C ILE A 161 -7.58 -11.77 -13.39
N LEU A 162 -7.24 -12.92 -13.97
CA LEU A 162 -7.34 -13.15 -15.42
C LEU A 162 -8.78 -13.05 -15.92
N SER A 163 -9.75 -13.51 -15.12
CA SER A 163 -11.17 -13.38 -15.41
C SER A 163 -11.61 -11.92 -15.45
N LEU A 164 -11.21 -11.11 -14.46
CA LEU A 164 -11.45 -9.67 -14.44
C LEU A 164 -10.81 -8.96 -15.64
N MET A 165 -9.53 -9.23 -15.92
CA MET A 165 -8.84 -8.65 -17.09
C MET A 165 -9.50 -9.03 -18.42
N SER A 166 -10.16 -10.18 -18.50
CA SER A 166 -10.93 -10.56 -19.70
C SER A 166 -12.23 -9.76 -19.87
N SER A 167 -12.78 -9.25 -18.77
CA SER A 167 -13.98 -8.40 -18.76
C SER A 167 -13.66 -6.91 -18.94
N PHE A 168 -12.44 -6.49 -18.56
CA PHE A 168 -11.95 -5.11 -18.64
C PHE A 168 -10.70 -5.06 -19.53
N ILE A 169 -10.90 -4.91 -20.84
CA ILE A 169 -9.83 -4.99 -21.84
C ILE A 169 -8.72 -3.93 -21.69
N ASN A 170 -9.02 -2.85 -20.97
CA ASN A 170 -8.12 -1.72 -20.72
C ASN A 170 -7.44 -1.82 -19.34
N PHE A 171 -7.45 -3.00 -18.70
CA PHE A 171 -6.68 -3.28 -17.50
C PHE A 171 -5.33 -3.90 -17.87
N GLU A 172 -4.25 -3.25 -17.46
CA GLU A 172 -2.88 -3.71 -17.64
C GLU A 172 -2.22 -4.02 -16.30
N VAL A 173 -1.36 -5.03 -16.27
CA VAL A 173 -0.57 -5.36 -15.08
C VAL A 173 0.91 -5.32 -15.44
N LYS A 174 1.71 -4.57 -14.66
CA LYS A 174 3.14 -4.35 -14.89
C LYS A 174 3.97 -4.60 -13.64
N PHE A 175 5.18 -5.08 -13.85
CA PHE A 175 6.19 -5.16 -12.80
C PHE A 175 6.83 -3.80 -12.60
N VAL A 176 6.99 -3.40 -11.35
CA VAL A 176 7.76 -2.23 -10.94
C VAL A 176 8.82 -2.66 -9.93
N ARG A 177 9.97 -1.96 -9.87
CA ARG A 177 10.90 -2.21 -8.76
C ARG A 177 10.36 -1.54 -7.50
N ARG A 178 10.65 -2.14 -6.34
CA ARG A 178 10.21 -1.63 -5.04
C ARG A 178 10.51 -0.14 -4.79
N GLN A 179 11.64 0.37 -5.30
CA GLN A 179 12.02 1.78 -5.20
C GLN A 179 11.04 2.73 -5.91
N ALA A 180 10.34 2.26 -6.93
CA ALA A 180 9.28 2.98 -7.64
C ALA A 180 7.87 2.63 -7.14
N ASN A 181 7.75 1.83 -6.06
CA ASN A 181 6.49 1.43 -5.44
C ASN A 181 6.37 1.93 -3.98
N LEU A 182 7.14 2.95 -3.60
CA LEU A 182 7.28 3.39 -2.21
C LEU A 182 5.98 3.91 -1.60
N VAL A 183 5.09 4.48 -2.41
CA VAL A 183 3.77 4.96 -1.98
C VAL A 183 2.94 3.80 -1.42
N ALA A 184 2.71 2.75 -2.22
CA ALA A 184 1.96 1.58 -1.78
C ALA A 184 2.65 0.87 -0.61
N HIS A 185 3.99 0.79 -0.64
CA HIS A 185 4.78 0.22 0.45
C HIS A 185 4.61 0.94 1.79
N THR A 186 4.59 2.27 1.76
CA THR A 186 4.40 3.08 2.96
C THR A 186 2.97 2.99 3.46
N LEU A 187 2.01 2.92 2.53
CA LEU A 187 0.59 2.82 2.82
C LEU A 187 0.24 1.51 3.54
N THR A 188 0.73 0.36 3.06
CA THR A 188 0.49 -0.96 3.71
C THR A 188 1.01 -0.99 5.14
N ARG A 189 2.21 -0.46 5.37
CA ARG A 189 2.80 -0.44 6.72
C ARG A 189 2.02 0.49 7.64
N ALA A 190 1.53 1.62 7.13
CA ALA A 190 0.68 2.55 7.87
C ALA A 190 -0.69 1.94 8.22
N ALA A 191 -1.22 1.03 7.39
CA ALA A 191 -2.51 0.36 7.62
C ALA A 191 -2.59 -0.38 8.96
N ASN A 192 -1.46 -0.88 9.46
CA ASN A 192 -1.39 -1.54 10.77
C ASN A 192 -1.66 -0.60 11.95
N SER A 193 -1.53 0.72 11.74
CA SER A 193 -1.85 1.74 12.73
C SER A 193 -3.33 2.14 12.74
N TRP A 194 -4.14 1.54 11.88
CA TRP A 194 -5.56 1.85 11.71
C TRP A 194 -6.43 0.70 12.22
N ALA A 195 -7.56 1.08 12.83
CA ALA A 195 -8.46 0.12 13.47
C ALA A 195 -9.25 -0.75 12.48
N SER A 196 -9.32 -0.35 11.21
CA SER A 196 -10.13 -1.00 10.19
C SER A 196 -9.58 -0.73 8.79
N PHE A 197 -10.23 -1.33 7.81
CA PHE A 197 -10.17 -0.92 6.41
C PHE A 197 -10.48 0.58 6.23
N HIS A 198 -9.78 1.24 5.30
CA HIS A 198 -10.00 2.65 4.96
C HIS A 198 -9.92 2.86 3.44
N ARG A 199 -10.85 3.66 2.91
CA ARG A 199 -10.75 4.32 1.59
C ARG A 199 -10.45 5.80 1.82
N PHE A 200 -9.52 6.34 1.05
CA PHE A 200 -9.16 7.74 1.12
C PHE A 200 -9.43 8.43 -0.21
N GLU A 201 -10.19 9.51 -0.16
CA GLU A 201 -10.41 10.41 -1.31
C GLU A 201 -9.45 11.63 -1.25
N ASN A 202 -8.70 11.77 -0.15
CA ASN A 202 -7.66 12.79 0.02
C ASN A 202 -6.35 12.10 0.39
N ILE A 203 -5.23 12.70 0.00
CA ILE A 203 -3.89 12.14 0.23
C ILE A 203 -3.66 11.93 1.74
N PRO A 204 -3.42 10.69 2.20
CA PRO A 204 -3.04 10.44 3.58
C PRO A 204 -1.68 11.07 3.90
N PHE A 205 -1.56 11.67 5.09
CA PHE A 205 -0.31 12.30 5.55
C PHE A 205 0.91 11.36 5.48
N CYS A 206 0.68 10.05 5.57
CA CYS A 206 1.74 9.06 5.52
C CYS A 206 2.46 8.95 4.16
N ILE A 207 1.78 9.27 3.07
CA ILE A 207 2.31 9.17 1.71
C ILE A 207 2.42 10.52 1.01
N GLU A 208 1.89 11.59 1.61
CA GLU A 208 1.84 12.94 1.03
C GLU A 208 3.15 13.37 0.38
N ARG A 209 4.26 13.30 1.13
CA ARG A 209 5.58 13.68 0.62
C ARG A 209 6.07 12.79 -0.52
N LEU A 210 5.75 11.49 -0.50
CA LEU A 210 6.17 10.57 -1.56
C LEU A 210 5.44 10.90 -2.86
N VAL A 211 4.13 11.11 -2.79
CA VAL A 211 3.32 11.52 -3.94
C VAL A 211 3.83 12.85 -4.52
N PHE A 212 4.09 13.85 -3.68
CA PHE A 212 4.63 15.14 -4.16
C PHE A 212 6.02 15.03 -4.81
N ASN A 213 6.90 14.18 -4.28
CA ASN A 213 8.24 14.00 -4.84
C ASN A 213 8.23 13.23 -6.17
N GLU A 214 7.27 12.32 -6.35
CA GLU A 214 7.10 11.53 -7.58
C GLU A 214 6.32 12.27 -8.67
N MET A 215 5.72 13.43 -8.38
CA MET A 215 5.06 14.29 -9.38
C MET A 215 6.03 15.13 -10.23
N GLN A 216 7.26 15.38 -9.72
CA GLN A 216 8.31 16.20 -10.34
C GLN A 216 9.09 15.43 -11.41
#